data_AF-A0A3D9BUJ8-F1
#
_entry.id   AF-A0A3D9BUJ8-F1
#
_cell.length_a   1.000
_cell.length_b   1.000
_cell.length_c   1.000
_cell.angle_alpha   90.00
_cell.angle_beta   90.00
_cell.angle_gamma   90.00
#
_symmetry.space_group_name_H-M   'P 1'
#
loop_
_entity.id
_entity.type
_entity.pdbx_description
1 polymer ?
#
loop_
_entity_poly.entity_id
_entity_poly.type
_entity_poly.pdbx_seq_one_letter_code
_entity_poly.pdbx_strand_id
1 'polypeptide(L)'
;MKKKLISISIIFLVGCSSSNDTLLQDQNELLQSKGELIELENSITSENSVANKGGETVIMDYTIGALIPPQNGGCSSITRDSNDNPGINNEGFGPDPVSFLGYKIRGFGKPTTSIYYSGIYFYILNKSKTITSSRWGTSITDNPKSQAISIEQVFEPNFTYEIKLKAYIEDKIYTDNYGMYDIEKSEGRPTIKVQLKETPDIAGKNPCEFMSHVQTELLGVSNNLKQQKIDNYAVDKIYTFNFSPTVKTNSLVIYFLPQMSGQRSNAPVPQSTFIMWLSNIKITQKPFDLQYYSEDGGYRPLDNDDGRAGSIR
;
A
#
# COMPACT_ATOMS: atom_id res chain seq x y z
N MET A 1 -58.15 -53.78 -7.24
CA MET A 1 -57.58 -52.78 -6.30
C MET A 1 -56.12 -52.56 -6.72
N LYS A 2 -55.77 -51.46 -7.41
CA LYS A 2 -55.05 -50.25 -6.90
C LYS A 2 -53.79 -50.64 -6.09
N LYS A 3 -52.54 -50.26 -6.40
CA LYS A 3 -51.94 -48.97 -6.84
C LYS A 3 -50.59 -49.25 -7.54
N LYS A 4 -50.38 -48.79 -8.79
CA LYS A 4 -49.68 -47.56 -9.24
C LYS A 4 -48.17 -47.50 -8.95
N LEU A 5 -47.37 -47.90 -9.95
CA LEU A 5 -46.02 -47.42 -10.23
C LEU A 5 -46.15 -46.09 -11.01
N ILE A 6 -45.49 -45.04 -10.52
CA ILE A 6 -45.38 -43.75 -11.22
C ILE A 6 -43.97 -43.69 -11.80
N SER A 7 -43.88 -43.91 -13.11
CA SER A 7 -42.75 -43.50 -13.94
C SER A 7 -43.05 -42.08 -14.40
N ILE A 8 -42.18 -41.14 -14.05
CA ILE A 8 -42.21 -39.77 -14.59
C ILE A 8 -40.98 -39.65 -15.48
N SER A 9 -41.21 -39.90 -16.77
CA SER A 9 -40.39 -39.34 -17.84
C SER A 9 -40.68 -37.84 -17.92
N ILE A 10 -39.68 -37.01 -17.64
CA ILE A 10 -39.71 -35.61 -18.06
C ILE A 10 -38.76 -35.46 -19.24
N ILE A 11 -39.40 -35.28 -20.39
CA ILE A 11 -38.84 -34.66 -21.58
C ILE A 11 -38.48 -33.22 -21.20
N PHE A 12 -37.19 -32.87 -21.23
CA PHE A 12 -36.79 -31.48 -21.38
C PHE A 12 -36.22 -31.27 -22.78
N LEU A 13 -36.91 -30.36 -23.48
CA LEU A 13 -36.67 -29.91 -24.83
C LEU A 13 -35.28 -29.29 -24.95
N VAL A 14 -34.53 -29.74 -25.95
CA VAL A 14 -33.40 -29.01 -26.51
C VAL A 14 -33.98 -27.80 -27.24
N GLY A 15 -33.97 -26.65 -26.57
CA GLY A 15 -34.20 -25.35 -27.18
C GLY A 15 -32.86 -24.67 -27.43
N CYS A 16 -32.38 -24.71 -28.66
CA CYS A 16 -31.38 -23.77 -29.12
C CYS A 16 -32.05 -22.40 -29.31
N SER A 17 -31.73 -21.44 -28.44
CA SER A 17 -31.84 -20.02 -28.78
C SER A 17 -30.62 -19.29 -28.26
N SER A 18 -29.91 -18.68 -29.20
CA SER A 18 -28.86 -17.70 -29.03
C SER A 18 -29.19 -16.65 -27.95
N SER A 19 -28.21 -16.35 -27.09
CA SER A 19 -27.69 -15.00 -26.81
C SER A 19 -26.65 -15.08 -25.68
N ASN A 20 -25.53 -14.41 -25.88
CA ASN A 20 -24.41 -14.32 -24.95
C ASN A 20 -24.82 -13.59 -23.67
N ASP A 21 -25.12 -14.29 -22.57
CA ASP A 21 -25.27 -13.63 -21.26
C ASP A 21 -25.01 -14.54 -20.04
N THR A 22 -24.78 -15.83 -20.24
CA THR A 22 -24.54 -16.77 -19.12
C THR A 22 -23.10 -16.78 -18.61
N LEU A 23 -22.15 -16.15 -19.31
CA LEU A 23 -20.73 -16.17 -18.93
C LEU A 23 -20.38 -15.08 -17.88
N LEU A 24 -21.17 -14.01 -17.78
CA LEU A 24 -20.98 -12.97 -16.75
C LEU A 24 -21.58 -13.36 -15.39
N GLN A 25 -22.61 -14.22 -15.38
CA GLN A 25 -23.30 -14.61 -14.15
C GLN A 25 -22.50 -15.68 -13.39
N ASP A 26 -21.94 -16.67 -14.11
CA ASP A 26 -21.04 -17.68 -13.53
C ASP A 26 -19.74 -17.08 -12.96
N GLN A 27 -19.19 -16.03 -13.58
CA GLN A 27 -18.00 -15.35 -13.04
C GLN A 27 -18.30 -14.60 -11.74
N ASN A 28 -19.46 -13.93 -11.65
CA ASN A 28 -19.85 -13.20 -10.44
C ASN A 28 -20.17 -14.12 -9.26
N GLU A 29 -20.78 -15.29 -9.49
CA GLU A 29 -21.02 -16.28 -8.43
C GLU A 29 -19.72 -16.97 -7.96
N LEU A 30 -18.76 -17.21 -8.88
CA LEU A 30 -17.43 -17.73 -8.51
C LEU A 30 -16.58 -16.70 -7.75
N LEU A 31 -16.78 -15.40 -8.00
CA LEU A 31 -16.13 -14.29 -7.30
C LEU A 31 -16.76 -14.02 -5.94
N GLN A 32 -18.09 -14.10 -5.80
CA GLN A 32 -18.79 -14.00 -4.52
C GLN A 32 -18.43 -15.15 -3.58
N SER A 33 -18.42 -16.39 -4.09
CA SER A 33 -18.02 -17.56 -3.27
C SER A 33 -16.55 -17.52 -2.83
N LYS A 34 -15.64 -16.98 -3.64
CA LYS A 34 -14.26 -16.69 -3.20
C LYS A 34 -14.18 -15.58 -2.17
N GLY A 35 -14.98 -14.52 -2.30
CA GLY A 35 -15.06 -13.43 -1.33
C GLY A 35 -15.58 -13.91 0.04
N GLU A 36 -16.64 -14.73 0.05
CA GLU A 36 -17.23 -15.30 1.26
C GLU A 36 -16.31 -16.33 1.94
N LEU A 37 -15.56 -17.13 1.17
CA LEU A 37 -14.55 -18.05 1.74
C LEU A 37 -13.40 -17.29 2.41
N ILE A 38 -12.98 -16.16 1.83
CA ILE A 38 -11.94 -15.27 2.42
C ILE A 38 -12.48 -14.56 3.67
N GLU A 39 -13.73 -14.12 3.69
CA GLU A 39 -14.36 -13.57 4.91
C GLU A 39 -14.47 -14.61 6.03
N LEU A 40 -14.78 -15.87 5.70
CA LEU A 40 -14.87 -16.95 6.69
C LEU A 40 -13.49 -17.32 7.26
N GLU A 41 -12.44 -17.44 6.44
CA GLU A 41 -11.07 -17.66 6.91
C GLU A 41 -10.53 -16.50 7.76
N ASN A 42 -10.88 -15.26 7.41
CA ASN A 42 -10.48 -14.06 8.16
C ASN A 42 -11.24 -13.91 9.50
N SER A 43 -12.51 -14.35 9.56
CA SER A 43 -13.25 -14.42 10.82
C SER A 43 -12.60 -15.40 11.80
N ILE A 44 -12.11 -16.54 11.30
CA ILE A 44 -11.46 -17.60 12.09
C ILE A 44 -10.06 -17.18 12.56
N THR A 45 -9.38 -16.26 11.85
CA THR A 45 -8.11 -15.69 12.30
C THR A 45 -8.26 -14.55 13.30
N SER A 46 -9.43 -13.89 13.36
CA SER A 46 -9.68 -12.82 14.35
C SER A 46 -9.99 -13.33 15.77
N GLU A 47 -10.46 -14.57 15.94
CA GLU A 47 -10.88 -15.11 17.24
C GLU A 47 -9.86 -16.06 17.92
N ASN A 48 -8.71 -16.36 17.29
CA ASN A 48 -7.68 -17.25 17.85
C ASN A 48 -6.59 -16.53 18.68
N SER A 49 -6.88 -15.36 19.25
CA SER A 49 -5.92 -14.60 20.05
C SER A 49 -5.86 -15.00 21.54
N VAL A 50 -6.06 -16.29 21.86
CA VAL A 50 -5.93 -16.78 23.24
C VAL A 50 -4.89 -17.91 23.33
N ALA A 51 -3.78 -17.55 23.98
CA ALA A 51 -2.77 -18.38 24.62
C ALA A 51 -1.69 -19.05 23.74
N ASN A 52 -0.66 -18.26 23.39
CA ASN A 52 0.71 -18.79 23.28
C ASN A 52 1.67 -17.88 24.07
N LYS A 53 1.83 -18.18 25.37
CA LYS A 53 2.90 -17.60 26.18
C LYS A 53 4.23 -18.24 25.76
N GLY A 54 4.91 -17.65 24.78
CA GLY A 54 6.33 -17.91 24.50
C GLY A 54 6.73 -18.08 23.03
N GLY A 55 5.79 -18.10 22.08
CA GLY A 55 6.06 -18.37 20.66
C GLY A 55 5.87 -17.18 19.73
N GLU A 56 6.56 -17.18 18.59
CA GLU A 56 6.25 -16.31 17.46
C GLU A 56 4.84 -16.61 16.93
N THR A 57 4.04 -15.58 16.66
CA THR A 57 2.65 -15.70 16.17
C THR A 57 2.46 -14.80 14.97
N VAL A 58 1.99 -15.34 13.84
CA VAL A 58 1.61 -14.53 12.68
C VAL A 58 0.23 -13.93 12.93
N ILE A 59 0.16 -12.60 13.01
CA ILE A 59 -1.10 -11.87 13.27
C ILE A 59 -1.71 -11.26 12.01
N MET A 60 -0.94 -11.21 10.92
CA MET A 60 -1.40 -10.82 9.59
C MET A 60 -0.52 -11.51 8.55
N ASP A 61 -1.14 -12.13 7.54
CA ASP A 61 -0.46 -12.59 6.32
C ASP A 61 -1.30 -12.22 5.12
N TYR A 62 -1.11 -10.99 4.67
CA TYR A 62 -1.98 -10.35 3.73
C TYR A 62 -1.39 -10.42 2.31
N THR A 63 -1.81 -11.43 1.54
CA THR A 63 -1.38 -11.61 0.15
C THR A 63 -2.39 -10.98 -0.81
N ILE A 64 -1.91 -10.07 -1.65
CA ILE A 64 -2.72 -9.25 -2.54
C ILE A 64 -2.49 -9.73 -3.97
N GLY A 65 -3.45 -10.48 -4.50
CA GLY A 65 -3.47 -10.91 -5.89
C GLY A 65 -3.94 -9.80 -6.84
N ALA A 66 -4.16 -10.17 -8.11
CA ALA A 66 -4.91 -9.34 -9.03
C ALA A 66 -6.37 -9.26 -8.56
N LEU A 67 -6.84 -8.04 -8.28
CA LEU A 67 -8.11 -7.80 -7.61
C LEU A 67 -8.82 -6.60 -8.22
N ILE A 68 -10.15 -6.64 -8.18
CA ILE A 68 -10.97 -5.47 -8.50
C ILE A 68 -10.59 -4.33 -7.55
N PRO A 69 -10.39 -3.09 -8.05
CA PRO A 69 -10.14 -1.92 -7.21
C PRO A 69 -11.15 -1.82 -6.07
N PRO A 70 -10.72 -1.48 -4.84
CA PRO A 70 -11.65 -1.21 -3.76
C PRO A 70 -12.62 -0.11 -4.20
N GLN A 71 -13.91 -0.36 -4.00
CA GLN A 71 -14.97 0.61 -4.22
C GLN A 71 -15.23 1.38 -2.92
N ASN A 72 -15.69 2.63 -3.04
CA ASN A 72 -16.16 3.45 -1.91
C ASN A 72 -15.08 3.89 -0.90
N GLY A 73 -13.80 3.97 -1.29
CA GLY A 73 -12.73 4.48 -0.41
C GLY A 73 -12.76 5.98 -0.13
N GLY A 74 -13.83 6.68 -0.48
CA GLY A 74 -13.96 8.12 -0.25
C GLY A 74 -13.22 9.02 -1.23
N CYS A 75 -12.46 8.46 -2.20
CA CYS A 75 -11.84 9.22 -3.27
C CYS A 75 -12.44 8.93 -4.63
N SER A 76 -13.28 9.85 -5.11
CA SER A 76 -13.81 9.84 -6.47
C SER A 76 -12.79 10.35 -7.49
N SER A 77 -12.77 9.72 -8.66
CA SER A 77 -12.15 10.22 -9.88
C SER A 77 -13.23 10.41 -10.93
N ILE A 78 -13.19 11.53 -11.64
CA ILE A 78 -14.03 11.72 -12.83
C ILE A 78 -13.36 10.93 -13.95
N THR A 79 -13.96 9.83 -14.34
CA THR A 79 -13.63 9.13 -15.58
C THR A 79 -14.47 9.71 -16.71
N ARG A 80 -14.02 9.57 -17.94
CA ARG A 80 -14.85 9.89 -19.10
C ARG A 80 -15.02 8.63 -19.91
N ASP A 81 -16.26 8.33 -20.29
CA ASP A 81 -16.53 7.21 -21.18
C ASP A 81 -16.01 7.50 -22.61
N SER A 82 -16.14 6.53 -23.51
CA SER A 82 -15.76 6.69 -24.93
C SER A 82 -16.53 7.78 -25.66
N ASN A 83 -17.60 8.31 -25.06
CA ASN A 83 -18.45 9.38 -25.58
C ASN A 83 -18.24 10.70 -24.82
N ASP A 84 -17.16 10.82 -24.02
CA ASP A 84 -16.79 11.99 -23.24
C ASP A 84 -17.76 12.34 -22.08
N ASN A 85 -18.69 11.44 -21.73
CA ASN A 85 -19.57 11.63 -20.59
C ASN A 85 -18.80 11.41 -19.28
N PRO A 86 -18.92 12.31 -18.29
CA PRO A 86 -18.26 12.13 -17.01
C PRO A 86 -18.93 11.01 -16.21
N GLY A 87 -18.21 9.92 -15.99
CA GLY A 87 -18.47 8.92 -14.96
C GLY A 87 -17.75 9.31 -13.65
N ILE A 88 -18.27 8.86 -12.52
CA ILE A 88 -17.58 8.95 -11.23
C ILE A 88 -17.15 7.55 -10.84
N ASN A 89 -15.84 7.29 -10.86
CA ASN A 89 -15.27 6.05 -10.37
C ASN A 89 -14.63 6.30 -9.01
N ASN A 90 -15.05 5.55 -7.99
CA ASN A 90 -14.48 5.59 -6.64
C ASN A 90 -13.36 4.55 -6.48
N GLU A 91 -12.56 4.37 -7.52
CA GLU A 91 -11.52 3.35 -7.57
C GLU A 91 -10.28 3.81 -6.78
N GLY A 92 -9.96 3.07 -5.73
CA GLY A 92 -8.76 3.26 -4.93
C GLY A 92 -9.06 3.55 -3.46
N PHE A 93 -8.02 3.38 -2.64
CA PHE A 93 -8.10 3.68 -1.21
C PHE A 93 -8.00 5.20 -1.00
N GLY A 94 -8.92 5.73 -0.20
CA GLY A 94 -8.96 7.14 0.20
C GLY A 94 -9.14 7.30 1.71
N PRO A 95 -9.53 8.49 2.20
CA PRO A 95 -9.53 8.78 3.64
C PRO A 95 -10.56 7.94 4.41
N ASP A 96 -11.64 7.52 3.75
CA ASP A 96 -12.66 6.68 4.35
C ASP A 96 -12.23 5.22 4.30
N PRO A 97 -12.44 4.45 5.38
CA PRO A 97 -11.96 3.08 5.46
C PRO A 97 -12.79 2.18 4.55
N VAL A 98 -12.11 1.30 3.82
CA VAL A 98 -12.73 0.22 3.03
C VAL A 98 -12.37 -1.11 3.65
N SER A 99 -13.36 -1.98 3.85
CA SER A 99 -13.10 -3.39 4.12
C SER A 99 -12.57 -4.05 2.85
N PHE A 100 -11.31 -4.48 2.88
CA PHE A 100 -10.65 -5.10 1.74
C PHE A 100 -9.87 -6.31 2.23
N LEU A 101 -10.30 -7.51 1.77
CA LEU A 101 -9.72 -8.80 2.15
C LEU A 101 -9.62 -9.01 3.68
N GLY A 102 -10.69 -8.68 4.40
CA GLY A 102 -10.80 -8.85 5.86
C GLY A 102 -10.19 -7.74 6.72
N TYR A 103 -9.53 -6.76 6.11
CA TYR A 103 -8.91 -5.64 6.82
C TYR A 103 -9.57 -4.31 6.47
N LYS A 104 -9.60 -3.36 7.41
CA LYS A 104 -10.01 -1.99 7.13
C LYS A 104 -8.79 -1.18 6.68
N ILE A 105 -8.86 -0.68 5.45
CA ILE A 105 -7.76 0.03 4.79
C ILE A 105 -8.20 1.42 4.36
N ARG A 106 -7.36 2.42 4.63
CA ARG A 106 -7.48 3.80 4.14
C ARG A 106 -6.29 4.10 3.24
N GLY A 107 -6.44 5.10 2.38
CA GLY A 107 -5.40 5.58 1.48
C GLY A 107 -5.26 7.09 1.45
N PHE A 108 -4.09 7.52 1.01
CA PHE A 108 -3.78 8.92 0.74
C PHE A 108 -3.09 9.01 -0.63
N GLY A 109 -3.57 9.90 -1.48
CA GLY A 109 -3.07 10.10 -2.83
C GLY A 109 -3.56 9.07 -3.85
N LYS A 110 -4.63 8.32 -3.53
CA LYS A 110 -5.28 7.30 -4.38
C LYS A 110 -4.40 6.08 -4.77
N PRO A 111 -3.75 5.38 -3.81
CA PRO A 111 -3.25 4.04 -4.10
C PRO A 111 -4.43 3.11 -4.45
N THR A 112 -4.21 2.14 -5.33
CA THR A 112 -5.31 1.31 -5.86
C THR A 112 -4.85 -0.11 -6.14
N THR A 113 -5.76 -1.04 -6.43
CA THR A 113 -5.42 -2.36 -6.99
C THR A 113 -5.85 -2.42 -8.44
N SER A 114 -5.46 -3.49 -9.16
CA SER A 114 -5.87 -3.69 -10.54
C SER A 114 -6.12 -5.18 -10.79
N ILE A 115 -7.02 -5.47 -11.73
CA ILE A 115 -7.20 -6.83 -12.25
C ILE A 115 -6.01 -7.29 -13.11
N TYR A 116 -5.14 -6.37 -13.53
CA TYR A 116 -4.00 -6.67 -14.40
C TYR A 116 -2.69 -6.90 -13.63
N TYR A 117 -2.59 -6.36 -12.41
CA TYR A 117 -1.37 -6.40 -11.62
C TYR A 117 -1.68 -6.81 -10.19
N SER A 118 -0.93 -7.78 -9.68
CA SER A 118 -1.04 -8.21 -8.29
C SER A 118 -0.42 -7.18 -7.34
N GLY A 119 -1.20 -6.74 -6.36
CA GLY A 119 -0.75 -5.82 -5.31
C GLY A 119 -1.45 -4.48 -5.29
N ILE A 120 -1.18 -3.73 -4.23
CA ILE A 120 -1.57 -2.32 -4.12
C ILE A 120 -0.53 -1.49 -4.88
N TYR A 121 -1.00 -0.81 -5.91
CA TYR A 121 -0.28 0.12 -6.75
C TYR A 121 -0.10 1.46 -6.04
N PHE A 122 1.15 1.89 -5.93
CA PHE A 122 1.55 3.21 -5.50
C PHE A 122 2.28 3.94 -6.62
N TYR A 123 2.01 5.24 -6.74
CA TYR A 123 2.68 6.14 -7.68
C TYR A 123 3.24 7.36 -6.94
N ILE A 124 4.54 7.63 -7.13
CA ILE A 124 5.21 8.77 -6.52
C ILE A 124 6.05 9.53 -7.53
N LEU A 125 6.24 10.80 -7.25
CA LEU A 125 6.87 11.75 -8.16
C LEU A 125 7.53 12.84 -7.34
N ASN A 126 8.72 13.29 -7.71
CA ASN A 126 9.21 14.61 -7.31
C ASN A 126 9.67 15.35 -8.56
N LYS A 127 9.07 16.51 -8.81
CA LYS A 127 9.44 17.42 -9.89
C LYS A 127 9.90 18.74 -9.30
N SER A 128 10.97 19.31 -9.81
CA SER A 128 11.37 20.66 -9.41
C SER A 128 10.32 21.69 -9.85
N LYS A 129 10.00 22.64 -8.97
CA LYS A 129 9.11 23.76 -9.25
C LYS A 129 9.85 25.07 -8.97
N THR A 130 9.74 25.98 -9.91
CA THR A 130 10.21 27.35 -9.75
C THR A 130 9.19 28.16 -8.93
N ILE A 131 9.64 28.79 -7.86
CA ILE A 131 8.85 29.74 -7.07
C ILE A 131 9.49 31.11 -7.25
N THR A 132 8.68 32.08 -7.68
CA THR A 132 9.10 33.47 -7.78
C THR A 132 8.51 34.25 -6.61
N SER A 133 9.38 34.83 -5.78
CA SER A 133 8.99 35.70 -4.68
C SER A 133 9.37 37.15 -5.00
N SER A 134 8.47 38.08 -4.71
CA SER A 134 8.76 39.52 -4.80
C SER A 134 9.82 39.99 -3.81
N ARG A 135 10.15 39.21 -2.77
CA ARG A 135 11.18 39.55 -1.75
C ARG A 135 12.50 38.81 -1.91
N TRP A 136 12.49 37.59 -2.45
CA TRP A 136 13.64 36.68 -2.42
C TRP A 136 14.13 36.25 -3.82
N GLY A 137 13.54 36.80 -4.88
CA GLY A 137 13.84 36.40 -6.25
C GLY A 137 13.24 35.05 -6.61
N THR A 138 13.84 34.40 -7.62
CA THR A 138 13.40 33.11 -8.16
C THR A 138 14.21 31.98 -7.53
N SER A 139 13.53 30.99 -6.94
CA SER A 139 14.16 29.78 -6.40
C SER A 139 13.53 28.52 -6.98
N ILE A 140 14.30 27.42 -6.96
CA ILE A 140 13.82 26.09 -7.35
C ILE A 140 13.61 25.28 -6.07
N THR A 141 12.45 24.66 -5.93
CA THR A 141 12.10 23.78 -4.79
C THR A 141 11.56 22.44 -5.28
N ASP A 142 11.53 21.45 -4.40
CA ASP A 142 10.81 20.19 -4.64
C ASP A 142 9.30 20.41 -4.76
N ASN A 143 8.65 19.55 -5.55
CA ASN A 143 7.19 19.39 -5.60
C ASN A 143 6.89 17.88 -5.44
N PRO A 144 7.07 17.33 -4.22
CA PRO A 144 6.92 15.91 -3.99
C PRO A 144 5.46 15.50 -4.00
N LYS A 145 5.21 14.34 -4.58
CA LYS A 145 3.92 13.66 -4.66
C LYS A 145 4.15 12.27 -4.11
N SER A 146 3.40 11.92 -3.07
CA SER A 146 3.56 10.69 -2.31
C SER A 146 2.22 10.04 -2.06
N GLN A 147 2.26 8.74 -1.77
CA GLN A 147 1.09 7.96 -1.45
C GLN A 147 1.33 7.15 -0.18
N ALA A 148 0.25 6.80 0.50
CA ALA A 148 0.28 5.97 1.68
C ALA A 148 -1.00 5.15 1.82
N ILE A 149 -0.91 4.02 2.50
CA ILE A 149 -2.05 3.28 3.02
C ILE A 149 -1.94 3.15 4.53
N SER A 150 -3.09 3.02 5.18
CA SER A 150 -3.20 2.76 6.61
C SER A 150 -4.10 1.55 6.81
N ILE A 151 -3.64 0.59 7.60
CA ILE A 151 -4.34 -0.65 7.90
C ILE A 151 -4.68 -0.64 9.39
N GLU A 152 -5.96 -0.75 9.72
CA GLU A 152 -6.40 -0.86 11.11
C GLU A 152 -5.97 -2.22 11.67
N GLN A 153 -4.98 -2.21 12.55
CA GLN A 153 -4.38 -3.37 13.19
C GLN A 153 -3.90 -2.97 14.58
N VAL A 154 -4.34 -3.70 15.60
CA VAL A 154 -3.89 -3.45 16.97
C VAL A 154 -2.51 -4.07 17.18
N PHE A 155 -1.60 -3.28 17.74
CA PHE A 155 -0.28 -3.69 18.23
C PHE A 155 -0.24 -3.45 19.73
N GLU A 156 -0.16 -4.53 20.49
CA GLU A 156 -0.09 -4.51 21.94
C GLU A 156 1.32 -4.09 22.41
N PRO A 157 1.41 -3.35 23.53
CA PRO A 157 2.70 -2.96 24.07
C PRO A 157 3.48 -4.18 24.58
N ASN A 158 4.80 -4.05 24.63
CA ASN A 158 5.72 -5.07 25.16
C ASN A 158 5.72 -6.39 24.35
N PHE A 159 5.50 -6.28 23.04
CA PHE A 159 5.82 -7.33 22.07
C PHE A 159 6.73 -6.76 20.99
N THR A 160 7.41 -7.63 20.26
CA THR A 160 8.14 -7.26 19.05
C THR A 160 7.33 -7.66 17.83
N TYR A 161 7.20 -6.77 16.86
CA TYR A 161 6.50 -7.00 15.61
C TYR A 161 7.47 -6.95 14.44
N GLU A 162 7.62 -8.08 13.74
CA GLU A 162 8.32 -8.16 12.46
C GLU A 162 7.31 -7.94 11.34
N ILE A 163 7.47 -6.82 10.62
CA ILE A 163 6.64 -6.41 9.50
C ILE A 163 7.44 -6.62 8.22
N LYS A 164 7.00 -7.56 7.39
CA LYS A 164 7.58 -7.88 6.09
C LYS A 164 6.67 -7.39 4.98
N LEU A 165 7.21 -6.53 4.11
CA LEU A 165 6.53 -6.01 2.93
C LEU A 165 7.18 -6.62 1.69
N LYS A 166 6.43 -7.40 0.90
CA LYS A 166 6.89 -7.85 -0.42
C LYS A 166 6.44 -6.86 -1.48
N ALA A 167 7.38 -6.22 -2.15
CA ALA A 167 7.08 -5.22 -3.16
C ALA A 167 7.99 -5.32 -4.39
N TYR A 168 7.40 -5.05 -5.55
CA TYR A 168 8.10 -4.79 -6.81
C TYR A 168 8.10 -3.29 -7.06
N ILE A 169 9.25 -2.70 -7.39
CA ILE A 169 9.40 -1.24 -7.55
C ILE A 169 10.05 -0.95 -8.87
N GLU A 170 9.42 -0.11 -9.68
CA GLU A 170 9.90 0.28 -11.00
C GLU A 170 10.21 1.78 -11.03
N ASP A 171 11.36 2.10 -11.64
CA ASP A 171 11.70 3.47 -12.04
C ASP A 171 11.06 3.77 -13.39
N LYS A 172 10.21 4.80 -13.46
CA LYS A 172 9.52 5.17 -14.70
C LYS A 172 10.26 6.30 -15.39
N ILE A 173 11.06 5.91 -16.39
CA ILE A 173 11.76 6.79 -17.32
C ILE A 173 11.04 6.70 -18.66
N TYR A 174 10.47 7.81 -19.15
CA TYR A 174 9.86 7.87 -20.48
C TYR A 174 10.67 8.82 -21.34
N THR A 175 11.21 8.29 -22.44
CA THR A 175 11.81 9.05 -23.54
C THR A 175 10.80 9.08 -24.70
N ASP A 176 10.09 10.20 -24.87
CA ASP A 176 9.80 10.85 -26.17
C ASP A 176 8.47 11.62 -26.32
N ASN A 177 8.61 12.75 -27.03
CA ASN A 177 7.68 13.54 -27.87
C ASN A 177 6.32 14.04 -27.35
N TYR A 178 5.83 13.63 -26.18
CA TYR A 178 4.61 14.19 -25.59
C TYR A 178 4.87 15.27 -24.51
N GLY A 179 6.07 15.88 -24.53
CA GLY A 179 6.43 16.96 -23.61
C GLY A 179 6.85 16.49 -22.20
N MET A 180 7.34 15.25 -22.07
CA MET A 180 7.86 14.73 -20.80
C MET A 180 9.27 14.12 -20.96
N TYR A 181 10.23 14.88 -20.42
CA TYR A 181 11.63 14.66 -19.97
C TYR A 181 12.67 13.97 -20.86
N ASP A 182 13.87 14.56 -20.86
CA ASP A 182 15.11 14.09 -21.46
C ASP A 182 16.11 13.77 -20.34
N ILE A 183 15.87 12.70 -19.57
CA ILE A 183 16.81 12.15 -18.59
C ILE A 183 16.93 10.65 -18.76
N GLU A 184 18.16 10.14 -18.85
CA GLU A 184 18.43 8.71 -19.05
C GLU A 184 18.17 7.85 -17.79
N LYS A 185 18.02 8.49 -16.62
CA LYS A 185 17.76 7.83 -15.32
C LYS A 185 17.10 8.78 -14.32
N SER A 186 16.21 8.28 -13.45
CA SER A 186 15.82 9.03 -12.25
C SER A 186 17.05 9.19 -11.34
N GLU A 187 17.29 10.40 -10.83
CA GLU A 187 18.38 10.62 -9.86
C GLU A 187 17.94 10.59 -8.39
N GLY A 188 16.65 10.31 -8.16
CA GLY A 188 16.10 10.11 -6.82
C GLY A 188 16.22 8.66 -6.36
N ARG A 189 16.23 8.45 -5.05
CA ARG A 189 16.03 7.14 -4.43
C ARG A 189 14.76 7.18 -3.57
N PRO A 190 13.70 6.46 -3.97
CA PRO A 190 12.47 6.46 -3.20
C PRO A 190 12.68 5.75 -1.86
N THR A 191 11.77 6.00 -0.92
CA THR A 191 11.83 5.46 0.44
C THR A 191 10.51 4.80 0.78
N ILE A 192 10.56 3.58 1.30
CA ILE A 192 9.45 2.98 2.03
C ILE A 192 9.60 3.40 3.49
N LYS A 193 8.56 4.01 4.04
CA LYS A 193 8.49 4.39 5.44
C LYS A 193 7.29 3.69 6.06
N VAL A 194 7.47 3.15 7.26
CA VAL A 194 6.46 2.38 8.00
C VAL A 194 6.30 3.00 9.37
N GLN A 195 5.05 3.20 9.79
CA GLN A 195 4.72 3.81 11.07
C GLN A 195 3.64 3.02 11.80
N LEU A 196 3.81 2.83 13.11
CA LEU A 196 2.73 2.42 14.01
C LEU A 196 2.06 3.67 14.58
N LYS A 197 0.73 3.80 14.47
CA LYS A 197 0.01 4.98 14.98
C LYS A 197 -1.15 4.59 15.89
N GLU A 198 -1.50 5.50 16.80
CA GLU A 198 -2.66 5.36 17.67
C GLU A 198 -3.99 5.45 16.91
N THR A 199 -4.00 6.20 15.79
CA THR A 199 -5.16 6.34 14.91
C THR A 199 -4.82 5.89 13.48
N PRO A 200 -5.78 5.38 12.71
CA PRO A 200 -5.56 4.99 11.32
C PRO A 200 -5.48 6.18 10.34
N ASP A 201 -5.61 7.41 10.83
CA ASP A 201 -5.67 8.60 9.98
C ASP A 201 -4.28 8.96 9.41
N ILE A 202 -4.28 9.22 8.11
CA ILE A 202 -3.09 9.70 7.38
C ILE A 202 -3.18 11.22 7.28
N ALA A 203 -2.22 11.91 7.90
CA ALA A 203 -2.19 13.36 7.92
C ALA A 203 -1.86 13.94 6.53
N GLY A 204 -2.57 14.99 6.15
CA GLY A 204 -2.28 15.77 4.95
C GLY A 204 -3.48 16.55 4.44
N LYS A 205 -3.24 17.42 3.45
CA LYS A 205 -4.29 18.17 2.77
C LYS A 205 -4.76 17.39 1.55
N ASN A 206 -6.08 17.35 1.32
CA ASN A 206 -6.71 16.70 0.17
C ASN A 206 -6.23 15.25 -0.07
N PRO A 207 -6.60 14.28 0.78
CA PRO A 207 -6.18 12.88 0.65
C PRO A 207 -6.59 12.25 -0.70
N CYS A 208 -7.57 12.82 -1.39
CA CYS A 208 -8.06 12.37 -2.69
C CYS A 208 -7.49 13.11 -3.90
N GLU A 209 -6.63 14.10 -3.69
CA GLU A 209 -5.96 14.75 -4.81
C GLU A 209 -4.95 13.77 -5.40
N PHE A 210 -5.13 13.45 -6.70
CA PHE A 210 -4.13 12.70 -7.43
C PHE A 210 -2.85 13.54 -7.40
N MET A 211 -1.78 12.97 -6.87
CA MET A 211 -0.55 13.68 -6.57
C MET A 211 -0.63 14.68 -5.40
N SER A 212 -1.19 14.29 -4.25
CA SER A 212 -0.96 15.06 -3.01
C SER A 212 0.41 14.72 -2.38
N HIS A 213 0.91 15.60 -1.50
CA HIS A 213 2.07 15.30 -0.67
C HIS A 213 1.59 14.83 0.70
N VAL A 214 1.90 13.58 1.04
CA VAL A 214 1.69 13.06 2.39
C VAL A 214 2.58 13.87 3.34
N GLN A 215 1.95 14.59 4.27
CA GLN A 215 2.68 15.25 5.34
C GLN A 215 3.05 14.19 6.36
N THR A 216 4.29 13.70 6.30
CA THR A 216 4.78 12.87 7.40
C THR A 216 5.02 13.77 8.60
N GLU A 217 4.43 13.42 9.75
CA GLU A 217 4.64 14.17 11.00
C GLU A 217 6.14 14.40 11.23
N LEU A 218 6.54 15.68 11.24
CA LEU A 218 7.94 16.15 11.37
C LEU A 218 8.50 15.93 12.79
N LEU A 219 7.63 15.59 13.74
CA LEU A 219 7.92 15.50 15.17
C LEU A 219 7.12 14.34 15.76
N GLY A 220 7.54 13.10 15.50
CA GLY A 220 6.86 11.90 15.99
C GLY A 220 7.86 10.83 16.43
N VAL A 221 7.71 10.38 17.68
CA VAL A 221 8.47 9.36 18.42
C VAL A 221 9.18 8.32 17.52
N SER A 222 10.53 8.32 17.50
CA SER A 222 11.33 7.45 16.60
C SER A 222 11.06 5.95 16.72
N ASN A 223 10.46 5.49 17.82
CA ASN A 223 10.21 4.07 18.06
C ASN A 223 9.17 3.47 17.13
N ASN A 224 8.17 4.26 16.79
CA ASN A 224 7.04 3.80 16.01
C ASN A 224 7.23 4.12 14.53
N LEU A 225 8.45 4.47 14.11
CA LEU A 225 8.74 4.88 12.75
C LEU A 225 10.04 4.28 12.24
N LYS A 226 9.98 3.56 11.12
CA LYS A 226 11.16 3.04 10.43
C LYS A 226 11.08 3.31 8.94
N GLN A 227 12.22 3.38 8.28
CA GLN A 227 12.28 3.65 6.86
C GLN A 227 13.47 2.97 6.21
N GLN A 228 13.33 2.65 4.93
CA GLN A 228 14.37 2.05 4.13
C GLN A 228 14.39 2.72 2.75
N LYS A 229 15.58 3.21 2.37
CA LYS A 229 15.83 3.69 1.00
C LYS A 229 15.91 2.51 0.04
N ILE A 230 15.45 2.74 -1.18
CA ILE A 230 15.44 1.73 -2.23
C ILE A 230 16.64 1.98 -3.14
N ASP A 231 17.48 0.97 -3.26
CA ASP A 231 18.70 1.02 -4.06
C ASP A 231 18.64 0.14 -5.32
N ASN A 232 17.69 -0.81 -5.37
CA ASN A 232 17.49 -1.71 -6.51
C ASN A 232 16.03 -1.63 -6.99
N TYR A 233 15.86 -1.62 -8.30
CA TYR A 233 14.57 -1.53 -8.98
C TYR A 233 14.32 -2.77 -9.85
N ALA A 234 13.09 -2.92 -10.33
CA ALA A 234 12.61 -3.97 -11.22
C ALA A 234 12.80 -5.41 -10.70
N VAL A 235 12.83 -5.61 -9.38
CA VAL A 235 12.91 -6.91 -8.73
C VAL A 235 11.97 -6.97 -7.53
N ASP A 236 11.32 -8.11 -7.33
CA ASP A 236 10.57 -8.42 -6.11
C ASP A 236 11.52 -8.42 -4.90
N LYS A 237 11.27 -7.57 -3.92
CA LYS A 237 12.07 -7.49 -2.69
C LYS A 237 11.20 -7.55 -1.45
N ILE A 238 11.72 -8.19 -0.41
CA ILE A 238 11.12 -8.20 0.93
C ILE A 238 11.83 -7.13 1.77
N TYR A 239 11.05 -6.17 2.26
CA TYR A 239 11.49 -5.14 3.20
C TYR A 239 11.04 -5.53 4.60
N THR A 240 11.96 -5.59 5.56
CA THR A 240 11.68 -6.05 6.92
C THR A 240 11.85 -4.90 7.91
N PHE A 241 10.83 -4.66 8.71
CA PHE A 241 10.82 -3.64 9.76
C PHE A 241 10.42 -4.27 11.08
N ASN A 242 11.27 -4.15 12.10
CA ASN A 242 10.99 -4.68 13.44
C ASN A 242 10.59 -3.54 14.38
N PHE A 243 9.52 -3.66 15.14
CA PHE A 243 9.07 -2.65 16.10
C PHE A 243 8.85 -3.29 17.48
N SER A 244 9.29 -2.63 18.54
CA SER A 244 9.02 -3.07 19.92
C SER A 244 8.32 -1.96 20.69
N PRO A 245 7.03 -1.69 20.39
CA PRO A 245 6.30 -0.59 20.99
C PRO A 245 6.09 -0.81 22.50
N THR A 246 6.23 0.26 23.28
CA THR A 246 5.89 0.27 24.71
C THR A 246 4.53 0.89 25.00
N VAL A 247 3.89 1.43 23.96
CA VAL A 247 2.54 2.03 24.00
C VAL A 247 1.69 1.34 22.93
N LYS A 248 0.42 1.11 23.25
CA LYS A 248 -0.54 0.50 22.32
C LYS A 248 -0.74 1.40 21.10
N THR A 249 -0.73 0.80 19.90
CA THR A 249 -1.05 1.47 18.63
C THR A 249 -2.12 0.67 17.88
N ASN A 250 -2.94 1.33 17.06
CA ASN A 250 -4.11 0.74 16.42
C ASN A 250 -4.04 0.71 14.89
N SER A 251 -2.93 1.13 14.30
CA SER A 251 -2.76 1.09 12.85
C SER A 251 -1.31 0.93 12.42
N LEU A 252 -1.15 0.34 11.23
CA LEU A 252 0.07 0.30 10.45
C LEU A 252 -0.09 1.23 9.26
N VAL A 253 0.77 2.25 9.15
CA VAL A 253 0.82 3.15 8.00
C VAL A 253 2.06 2.86 7.17
N ILE A 254 1.86 2.62 5.88
CA ILE A 254 2.92 2.38 4.90
C ILE A 254 2.93 3.57 3.94
N TYR A 255 4.04 4.26 3.91
CA TYR A 255 4.29 5.42 3.06
C TYR A 255 5.26 5.03 1.95
N PHE A 256 4.97 5.47 0.74
CA PHE A 256 5.92 5.49 -0.37
C PHE A 256 6.25 6.94 -0.69
N LEU A 257 7.52 7.30 -0.55
CA LEU A 257 7.98 8.70 -0.57
C LEU A 257 9.08 8.91 -1.61
N PRO A 258 9.03 10.00 -2.41
CA PRO A 258 10.14 10.37 -3.27
C PRO A 258 11.29 11.02 -2.47
N GLN A 259 12.48 11.06 -3.05
CA GLN A 259 13.62 11.77 -2.44
C GLN A 259 13.42 13.29 -2.51
N MET A 260 13.77 13.99 -1.44
CA MET A 260 13.74 15.45 -1.32
C MET A 260 15.15 16.06 -1.46
N SER A 261 15.24 17.26 -2.03
CA SER A 261 16.50 18.01 -2.25
C SER A 261 17.25 18.38 -0.98
N GLY A 262 16.55 18.63 0.12
CA GLY A 262 17.17 18.90 1.43
C GLY A 262 18.04 17.76 1.98
N GLN A 263 17.96 16.55 1.38
CA GLN A 263 18.85 15.43 1.66
C GLN A 263 20.12 15.40 0.79
N ARG A 264 20.31 16.36 -0.12
CA ARG A 264 21.51 16.52 -0.97
C ARG A 264 22.27 17.79 -0.57
N SER A 265 23.60 17.73 -0.54
CA SER A 265 24.43 18.93 -0.51
C SER A 265 24.44 19.56 -1.91
N ASN A 266 23.70 20.66 -2.08
CA ASN A 266 23.75 21.56 -3.24
C ASN A 266 23.33 20.96 -4.61
N ALA A 267 22.04 20.71 -4.83
CA ALA A 267 21.34 20.77 -6.13
C ALA A 267 19.84 20.42 -5.95
N PRO A 268 18.91 20.93 -6.79
CA PRO A 268 17.56 20.38 -6.85
C PRO A 268 17.61 18.89 -7.23
N VAL A 269 16.67 18.06 -6.72
CA VAL A 269 16.49 16.70 -7.22
C VAL A 269 16.00 16.83 -8.67
N PRO A 270 16.75 16.38 -9.68
CA PRO A 270 16.20 16.29 -11.01
C PRO A 270 15.11 15.23 -10.99
N GLN A 271 14.08 15.50 -11.76
CA GLN A 271 12.78 14.89 -11.63
C GLN A 271 12.83 13.36 -11.54
N SER A 272 12.06 12.75 -10.63
CA SER A 272 12.04 11.31 -10.42
C SER A 272 10.62 10.78 -10.33
N THR A 273 10.33 9.63 -10.94
CA THR A 273 9.01 8.98 -10.90
C THR A 273 9.16 7.50 -10.60
N PHE A 274 8.44 6.99 -9.61
CA PHE A 274 8.50 5.58 -9.24
C PHE A 274 7.12 4.99 -9.05
N ILE A 275 7.02 3.70 -9.33
CA ILE A 275 5.86 2.88 -9.06
C ILE A 275 6.25 1.77 -8.10
N MET A 276 5.36 1.44 -7.17
CA MET A 276 5.49 0.28 -6.31
C MET A 276 4.21 -0.57 -6.38
N TRP A 277 4.37 -1.87 -6.52
CA TRP A 277 3.31 -2.86 -6.32
C TRP A 277 3.61 -3.62 -5.04
N LEU A 278 2.79 -3.38 -4.00
CA LEU A 278 2.87 -4.07 -2.72
C LEU A 278 2.01 -5.32 -2.76
N SER A 279 2.62 -6.50 -2.86
CA SER A 279 1.93 -7.78 -3.11
C SER A 279 1.74 -8.63 -1.86
N ASN A 280 2.50 -8.40 -0.79
CA ASN A 280 2.27 -9.05 0.50
C ASN A 280 2.66 -8.15 1.68
N ILE A 281 1.86 -8.22 2.75
CA ILE A 281 2.13 -7.60 4.05
C ILE A 281 2.00 -8.69 5.11
N LYS A 282 3.10 -9.05 5.76
CA LYS A 282 3.12 -10.06 6.82
C LYS A 282 3.57 -9.44 8.13
N ILE A 283 2.82 -9.69 9.20
CA ILE A 283 3.12 -9.21 10.55
C ILE A 283 3.24 -10.42 11.48
N THR A 284 4.41 -10.57 12.08
CA THR A 284 4.70 -11.62 13.07
C THR A 284 4.98 -10.98 14.43
N GLN A 285 4.16 -11.30 15.42
CA GLN A 285 4.38 -10.97 16.81
C GLN A 285 5.38 -11.95 17.43
N LYS A 286 6.35 -11.43 18.17
CA LYS A 286 7.46 -12.15 18.80
C LYS A 286 7.60 -11.69 20.26
N PRO A 287 8.32 -12.45 21.10
CA PRO A 287 8.75 -11.95 22.40
C PRO A 287 9.43 -10.58 22.29
N PHE A 288 9.24 -9.75 23.32
CA PHE A 288 9.81 -8.40 23.35
C PHE A 288 11.34 -8.43 23.26
N ASP A 289 11.88 -7.54 22.45
CA ASP A 289 13.31 -7.37 22.23
C ASP A 289 13.66 -5.87 22.31
N LEU A 290 14.49 -5.51 23.29
CA LEU A 290 14.89 -4.12 23.51
C LEU A 290 15.69 -3.56 22.33
N GLN A 291 16.30 -4.38 21.48
CA GLN A 291 17.10 -3.88 20.35
C GLN A 291 16.27 -3.10 19.32
N TYR A 292 14.97 -3.39 19.21
CA TYR A 292 14.07 -2.69 18.29
C TYR A 292 13.29 -1.56 18.97
N TYR A 293 13.58 -1.30 20.24
CA TYR A 293 13.14 -0.17 21.03
C TYR A 293 14.24 0.91 21.11
N SER A 294 13.88 2.18 21.10
CA SER A 294 14.80 3.33 21.17
C SER A 294 14.23 4.42 22.11
N GLU A 295 14.72 4.50 23.34
CA GLU A 295 14.25 5.46 24.36
C GLU A 295 14.26 6.92 23.89
N ASP A 296 15.15 7.29 22.97
CA ASP A 296 15.49 8.70 22.72
C ASP A 296 14.65 9.43 21.67
N GLY A 297 13.69 8.81 20.98
CA GLY A 297 13.00 9.50 19.89
C GLY A 297 13.94 9.99 18.76
N GLY A 298 15.20 9.59 18.80
CA GLY A 298 16.27 10.01 17.91
C GLY A 298 16.29 9.13 16.67
N TYR A 299 16.10 9.76 15.52
CA TYR A 299 16.40 9.17 14.23
C TYR A 299 17.88 8.75 14.22
N ARG A 300 18.17 7.45 14.37
CA ARG A 300 19.47 6.89 13.96
C ARG A 300 19.34 6.60 12.47
N PRO A 301 20.04 7.33 11.59
CA PRO A 301 20.20 6.86 10.22
C PRO A 301 20.79 5.45 10.32
N LEU A 302 20.20 4.50 9.62
CA LEU A 302 20.96 3.32 9.22
C LEU A 302 22.01 3.85 8.23
N ASP A 303 23.13 4.33 8.76
CA ASP A 303 24.29 4.66 7.96
C ASP A 303 24.85 3.36 7.40
N ASN A 304 24.74 3.27 6.07
CA ASN A 304 25.63 2.63 5.13
C ASN A 304 26.28 1.33 5.58
N ASP A 305 25.70 0.23 5.10
CA ASP A 305 26.45 -0.97 4.74
C ASP A 305 27.35 -0.66 3.51
N ASP A 306 28.26 0.32 3.66
CA ASP A 306 29.40 0.47 2.78
C ASP A 306 30.46 -0.48 3.32
N GLY A 307 30.54 -1.67 2.72
CA GLY A 307 31.41 -2.76 3.11
C GLY A 307 32.88 -2.38 3.34
N ARG A 308 33.20 -1.93 4.55
CA ARG A 308 34.56 -1.90 5.09
C ARG A 308 34.65 -2.84 6.28
N ALA A 309 35.14 -4.03 5.98
CA ALA A 309 35.67 -4.95 6.95
C ALA A 309 36.70 -4.25 7.87
N GLY A 310 36.46 -4.38 9.17
CA GLY A 310 37.42 -4.46 10.28
C GLY A 310 38.67 -3.59 10.29
N SER A 311 38.85 -2.87 11.40
CA SER A 311 40.09 -3.02 12.17
C SER A 311 39.87 -2.59 13.62
N ILE A 312 40.03 -3.54 14.53
CA ILE A 312 40.18 -3.31 15.96
C ILE A 312 41.62 -2.85 16.21
N ARG A 313 41.80 -1.68 16.82
CA ARG A 313 42.79 -1.40 17.88
C ARG A 313 42.28 -0.28 18.77
#